data_AF-A0A1G0D813-F1
#
_entry.id   AF-A0A1G0D813-F1
#
_cell.length_a   1.000
_cell.length_b   1.000
_cell.length_c   1.000
_cell.angle_alpha   90.00
_cell.angle_beta   90.00
_cell.angle_gamma   90.00
#
_symmetry.space_group_name_H-M   'P 1'
#
loop_
_entity.id
_entity.type
_entity.pdbx_description
1 polymer ?
#
loop_
_entity_poly.entity_id
_entity_poly.type
_entity_poly.pdbx_seq_one_letter_code
_entity_poly.pdbx_strand_id
1 'polypeptide(L)'
;MRQLEQKIWRGLIAMTLAIASLQAVAAEQLGGRDFNHMTTGFPLSGVHATAACETCHVGGVLKGTPRNCDGCHALGQRVVATPKSTSHIVTDAPCENCHFNTATFLGARYNHGAAMPGQCRTCHNGLQATGKPGSHNTGSKATASCDQCHRSVAWGPASWNHTGVAPGTCTTCHNGSTAIGKPAGHNTVAKATFQCDECHSFIGWLPARYKHTTAGVCSSCHDGATAIGKPASHSPAAIKGINPCSDCHKVTTSWLPATYTHSASGTCVICHDGIKAVGKSVGHIATTDDCNSCHTSTLTWAGALGGKPANHIPYIAGVTCSACHIGTTVVKGAPLHAYVSLPCTTCHLKGNGLLGNMDTKSIGHEGMKAGDDCSKSGCHKPLGSRGTLYTNWD
;
A
#
# COMPACT_ATOMS: atom_id res chain seq x y z
N MET A 1 -47.25 -102.33 21.16
CA MET A 1 -47.17 -101.61 19.86
C MET A 1 -47.35 -100.09 20.01
N ARG A 2 -48.44 -99.58 20.61
CA ARG A 2 -48.68 -98.13 20.80
C ARG A 2 -47.55 -97.32 21.47
N GLN A 3 -46.84 -97.90 22.44
CA GLN A 3 -45.74 -97.21 23.16
C GLN A 3 -44.48 -97.04 22.29
N LEU A 4 -44.25 -97.93 21.32
CA LEU A 4 -43.10 -97.85 20.42
C LEU A 4 -43.34 -96.80 19.32
N GLU A 5 -44.56 -96.77 18.78
CA GLU A 5 -45.00 -95.75 17.81
C GLU A 5 -44.92 -94.33 18.37
N GLN A 6 -45.31 -94.12 19.63
CA GLN A 6 -45.22 -92.81 20.28
C GLN A 6 -43.77 -92.34 20.47
N LYS A 7 -42.83 -93.24 20.77
CA LYS A 7 -41.41 -92.88 20.89
C LYS A 7 -40.79 -92.51 19.54
N ILE A 8 -41.15 -93.25 18.48
CA ILE A 8 -40.70 -92.97 17.11
C ILE A 8 -41.26 -91.62 16.63
N TRP A 9 -42.54 -91.35 16.87
CA TRP A 9 -43.17 -90.07 16.53
C TRP A 9 -42.56 -88.89 17.29
N ARG A 10 -42.27 -89.04 18.59
CA ARG A 10 -41.58 -88.01 19.38
C ARG A 10 -40.16 -87.75 18.90
N GLY A 11 -39.42 -88.80 18.52
CA GLY A 11 -38.09 -88.68 17.95
C GLY A 11 -38.07 -87.99 16.59
N LEU A 12 -39.01 -88.33 15.70
CA LEU A 12 -39.18 -87.68 14.40
C LEU A 12 -39.56 -86.21 14.56
N ILE A 13 -40.50 -85.88 15.47
CA ILE A 13 -40.87 -84.49 15.76
C ILE A 13 -39.66 -83.70 16.29
N ALA A 14 -38.91 -84.25 17.25
CA ALA A 14 -37.71 -83.60 17.78
C ALA A 14 -36.63 -83.37 16.72
N MET A 15 -36.43 -84.34 15.81
CA MET A 15 -35.48 -84.23 14.71
C MET A 15 -35.94 -83.20 13.67
N THR A 16 -37.24 -83.17 13.33
CA THR A 16 -37.80 -82.14 12.43
C THR A 16 -37.74 -80.74 13.04
N LEU A 17 -37.96 -80.60 14.35
CA LEU A 17 -37.83 -79.32 15.05
C LEU A 17 -36.37 -78.86 15.13
N ALA A 18 -35.41 -79.78 15.31
CA ALA A 18 -33.99 -79.48 15.29
C ALA A 18 -33.50 -79.07 13.88
N ILE A 19 -34.00 -79.74 12.83
CA ILE A 19 -33.70 -79.36 11.44
C ILE A 19 -34.34 -78.02 11.10
N ALA A 20 -35.58 -77.77 11.54
CA ALA A 20 -36.27 -76.50 11.31
C ALA A 20 -35.60 -75.33 12.07
N SER A 21 -35.08 -75.55 13.28
CA SER A 21 -34.32 -74.53 14.01
C SER A 21 -32.96 -74.27 13.38
N LEU A 22 -32.25 -75.30 12.90
CA LEU A 22 -31.03 -75.13 12.08
C LEU A 22 -31.30 -74.35 10.78
N GLN A 23 -32.43 -74.62 10.11
CA GLN A 23 -32.86 -73.87 8.92
C GLN A 23 -33.26 -72.43 9.24
N ALA A 24 -33.87 -72.16 10.40
CA ALA A 24 -34.21 -70.82 10.85
C ALA A 24 -32.96 -69.98 11.19
N VAL A 25 -31.96 -70.58 11.87
CA VAL A 25 -30.68 -69.90 12.15
C VAL A 25 -29.91 -69.63 10.85
N ALA A 26 -29.96 -70.55 9.89
CA ALA A 26 -29.40 -70.33 8.55
C ALA A 26 -30.15 -69.22 7.78
N ALA A 27 -31.49 -69.15 7.88
CA ALA A 27 -32.28 -68.09 7.25
C ALA A 27 -32.01 -66.70 7.85
N GLU A 28 -31.76 -66.62 9.15
CA GLU A 28 -31.41 -65.39 9.86
C GLU A 28 -29.98 -64.90 9.51
N GLN A 29 -29.05 -65.83 9.19
CA GLN A 29 -27.74 -65.49 8.61
C GLN A 29 -27.81 -64.97 7.17
N LEU A 30 -28.87 -65.25 6.41
CA LEU A 30 -29.00 -64.82 5.02
C LEU A 30 -29.55 -63.39 4.88
N GLY A 31 -30.02 -62.77 5.97
CA GLY A 31 -30.53 -61.39 6.03
C GLY A 31 -29.46 -60.29 5.91
N GLY A 32 -28.18 -60.64 5.83
CA GLY A 32 -27.06 -59.71 5.66
C GLY A 32 -26.54 -59.56 4.23
N ARG A 33 -27.18 -60.17 3.22
CA ARG A 33 -26.62 -60.28 1.86
C ARG A 33 -26.67 -59.01 1.00
N ASP A 34 -27.28 -57.93 1.47
CA ASP A 34 -27.26 -56.63 0.80
C ASP A 34 -26.09 -55.72 1.24
N PHE A 35 -25.04 -56.29 1.84
CA PHE A 35 -23.83 -55.53 2.13
C PHE A 35 -23.07 -55.18 0.84
N ASN A 36 -23.23 -53.92 0.41
CA ASN A 36 -22.57 -53.41 -0.78
C ASN A 36 -21.09 -53.05 -0.50
N HIS A 37 -20.18 -53.90 -0.97
CA HIS A 37 -18.73 -53.69 -0.86
C HIS A 37 -18.24 -52.36 -1.48
N MET A 38 -18.97 -51.79 -2.45
CA MET A 38 -18.64 -50.47 -3.04
C MET A 38 -18.62 -49.37 -1.97
N THR A 39 -19.39 -49.52 -0.89
CA THR A 39 -19.45 -48.53 0.22
C THR A 39 -18.22 -48.58 1.12
N THR A 40 -17.41 -49.63 1.03
CA THR A 40 -16.23 -49.84 1.90
C THR A 40 -14.95 -49.22 1.34
N GLY A 41 -14.97 -48.76 0.08
CA GLY A 41 -13.76 -48.35 -0.63
C GLY A 41 -12.90 -49.51 -1.15
N PHE A 42 -13.36 -50.75 -1.01
CA PHE A 42 -12.77 -51.91 -1.70
C PHE A 42 -13.84 -52.61 -2.56
N PRO A 43 -14.03 -52.14 -3.81
CA PRO A 43 -14.99 -52.74 -4.72
C PRO A 43 -14.50 -54.12 -5.16
N LEU A 44 -15.28 -55.16 -4.88
CA LEU A 44 -14.98 -56.51 -5.35
C LEU A 44 -15.07 -56.54 -6.89
N SER A 45 -13.92 -56.62 -7.53
CA SER A 45 -13.78 -56.57 -8.99
C SER A 45 -12.64 -57.49 -9.44
N GLY A 46 -12.69 -57.92 -10.71
CA GLY A 46 -11.74 -58.90 -11.24
C GLY A 46 -11.73 -60.18 -10.40
N VAL A 47 -10.53 -60.68 -10.07
CA VAL A 47 -10.35 -61.90 -9.26
C VAL A 47 -10.86 -61.77 -7.82
N HIS A 48 -10.99 -60.55 -7.27
CA HIS A 48 -11.51 -60.35 -5.93
C HIS A 48 -13.03 -60.60 -5.83
N ALA A 49 -13.75 -60.50 -6.95
CA ALA A 49 -15.19 -60.76 -6.98
C ALA A 49 -15.55 -62.24 -6.79
N THR A 50 -14.61 -63.14 -7.07
CA THR A 50 -14.79 -64.60 -6.93
C THR A 50 -13.96 -65.20 -5.80
N ALA A 51 -13.29 -64.35 -4.99
CA ALA A 51 -12.52 -64.82 -3.85
C ALA A 51 -13.44 -65.34 -2.74
N ALA A 52 -13.01 -66.40 -2.03
CA ALA A 52 -13.77 -66.91 -0.89
C ALA A 52 -13.76 -65.89 0.25
N CYS A 53 -14.87 -65.76 0.99
CA CYS A 53 -15.04 -64.68 1.97
C CYS A 53 -13.96 -64.71 3.06
N GLU A 54 -13.59 -65.91 3.49
CA GLU A 54 -12.60 -66.21 4.51
C GLU A 54 -11.16 -65.80 4.13
N THR A 55 -10.86 -65.58 2.85
CA THR A 55 -9.53 -65.09 2.44
C THR A 55 -9.29 -63.65 2.90
N CYS A 56 -10.37 -62.88 3.04
CA CYS A 56 -10.34 -61.50 3.49
C CYS A 56 -10.81 -61.37 4.94
N HIS A 57 -11.82 -62.15 5.33
CA HIS A 57 -12.48 -62.11 6.64
C HIS A 57 -12.06 -63.27 7.52
N VAL A 58 -10.78 -63.28 7.87
CA VAL A 58 -10.17 -64.31 8.72
C VAL A 58 -10.89 -64.38 10.06
N GLY A 59 -11.32 -65.59 10.45
CA GLY A 59 -12.08 -65.81 11.68
C GLY A 59 -13.46 -65.16 11.70
N GLY A 60 -14.02 -64.80 10.54
CA GLY A 60 -15.30 -64.12 10.43
C GLY A 60 -15.26 -62.63 10.79
N VAL A 61 -14.08 -62.05 10.99
CA VAL A 61 -13.92 -60.63 11.33
C VAL A 61 -14.10 -59.78 10.08
N LEU A 62 -15.23 -59.07 9.99
CA LEU A 62 -15.57 -58.23 8.84
C LEU A 62 -14.95 -56.82 8.90
N LYS A 63 -14.76 -56.27 10.09
CA LYS A 63 -14.28 -54.90 10.30
C LYS A 63 -12.75 -54.87 10.37
N GLY A 64 -12.14 -53.92 9.67
CA GLY A 64 -10.70 -53.70 9.71
C GLY A 64 -9.89 -54.56 8.73
N THR A 65 -10.56 -55.28 7.83
CA THR A 65 -9.88 -55.92 6.68
C THR A 65 -9.10 -54.85 5.89
N PRO A 66 -7.79 -55.08 5.61
CA PRO A 66 -6.96 -54.15 4.84
C PRO A 66 -7.55 -53.88 3.46
N ARG A 67 -7.33 -52.67 2.95
CA ARG A 67 -7.82 -52.23 1.63
C ARG A 67 -6.69 -51.87 0.66
N ASN A 68 -5.48 -51.72 1.19
CA ASN A 68 -4.24 -51.53 0.46
C ASN A 68 -3.71 -52.86 -0.10
N CYS A 69 -3.07 -52.82 -1.25
CA CYS A 69 -2.61 -54.00 -1.97
C CYS A 69 -1.66 -54.87 -1.13
N ASP A 70 -0.69 -54.24 -0.47
CA ASP A 70 0.35 -54.89 0.34
C ASP A 70 -0.18 -55.54 1.62
N GLY A 71 -1.31 -55.05 2.16
CA GLY A 71 -1.96 -55.67 3.33
C GLY A 71 -2.43 -57.12 3.09
N CYS A 72 -2.58 -57.50 1.82
CA CYS A 72 -2.92 -58.85 1.39
C CYS A 72 -1.80 -59.49 0.55
N HIS A 73 -1.19 -58.73 -0.37
CA HIS A 73 -0.24 -59.24 -1.36
C HIS A 73 1.24 -59.19 -0.99
N ALA A 74 1.60 -58.86 0.26
CA ALA A 74 2.98 -58.96 0.72
C ALA A 74 3.34 -60.39 1.20
N LEU A 75 4.63 -60.73 1.16
CA LEU A 75 5.13 -62.02 1.64
C LEU A 75 4.74 -62.23 3.11
N GLY A 76 4.20 -63.42 3.41
CA GLY A 76 3.76 -63.77 4.77
C GLY A 76 2.44 -63.14 5.23
N GLN A 77 1.66 -62.54 4.32
CA GLN A 77 0.34 -61.97 4.64
C GLN A 77 -0.83 -62.94 4.38
N ARG A 78 -2.06 -62.42 4.55
CA ARG A 78 -3.34 -63.15 4.63
C ARG A 78 -3.66 -64.05 3.43
N VAL A 79 -3.11 -63.75 2.26
CA VAL A 79 -3.36 -64.52 1.03
C VAL A 79 -2.05 -64.95 0.38
N VAL A 80 -2.04 -66.13 -0.24
CA VAL A 80 -0.93 -66.58 -1.10
C VAL A 80 -0.98 -65.77 -2.38
N ALA A 81 -0.34 -64.60 -2.36
CA ALA A 81 -0.20 -63.73 -3.49
C ALA A 81 1.11 -63.97 -4.24
N THR A 82 1.12 -63.72 -5.54
CA THR A 82 2.37 -63.62 -6.32
C THR A 82 3.18 -62.43 -5.80
N PRO A 83 4.39 -62.66 -5.24
CA PRO A 83 5.22 -61.57 -4.76
C PRO A 83 5.80 -60.75 -5.92
N LYS A 84 6.26 -59.53 -5.63
CA LYS A 84 7.09 -58.75 -6.55
C LYS A 84 8.29 -59.60 -7.00
N SER A 85 8.55 -59.65 -8.31
CA SER A 85 9.72 -60.39 -8.81
C SER A 85 11.02 -59.71 -8.38
N THR A 86 12.13 -60.45 -8.44
CA THR A 86 13.47 -59.90 -8.17
C THR A 86 13.87 -58.78 -9.15
N SER A 87 13.22 -58.70 -10.31
CA SER A 87 13.41 -57.63 -11.31
C SER A 87 12.46 -56.45 -11.12
N HIS A 88 11.60 -56.48 -10.10
CA HIS A 88 10.72 -55.36 -9.80
C HIS A 88 11.52 -54.15 -9.30
N ILE A 89 11.13 -52.94 -9.69
CA ILE A 89 11.72 -51.71 -9.19
C ILE A 89 11.63 -51.61 -7.66
N VAL A 90 12.71 -51.25 -6.98
CA VAL A 90 12.69 -50.99 -5.54
C VAL A 90 11.94 -49.67 -5.31
N THR A 91 10.75 -49.73 -4.75
CA THR A 91 9.90 -48.56 -4.49
C THR A 91 8.91 -48.84 -3.35
N ASP A 92 8.68 -47.80 -2.55
CA ASP A 92 7.64 -47.74 -1.51
C ASP A 92 6.39 -47.00 -2.01
N ALA A 93 6.32 -46.65 -3.29
CA ALA A 93 5.14 -46.04 -3.88
C ALA A 93 3.95 -47.02 -3.86
N PRO A 94 2.71 -46.51 -3.68
CA PRO A 94 1.50 -47.30 -3.85
C PRO A 94 1.48 -48.05 -5.18
N CYS A 95 1.02 -49.30 -5.16
CA CYS A 95 1.07 -50.20 -6.32
C CYS A 95 0.36 -49.61 -7.55
N GLU A 96 -0.77 -48.94 -7.34
CA GLU A 96 -1.60 -48.28 -8.34
C GLU A 96 -0.88 -47.14 -9.08
N ASN A 97 0.20 -46.58 -8.52
CA ASN A 97 1.01 -45.58 -9.22
C ASN A 97 1.81 -46.19 -10.39
N CYS A 98 2.03 -47.50 -10.39
CA CYS A 98 2.69 -48.23 -11.47
C CYS A 98 1.71 -49.16 -12.20
N HIS A 99 0.82 -49.81 -11.47
CA HIS A 99 -0.10 -50.82 -12.00
C HIS A 99 -1.45 -50.19 -12.31
N PHE A 100 -1.58 -49.66 -13.53
CA PHE A 100 -2.82 -49.00 -13.99
C PHE A 100 -4.00 -49.97 -14.15
N ASN A 101 -3.72 -51.27 -14.31
CA ASN A 101 -4.75 -52.31 -14.32
C ASN A 101 -4.63 -53.15 -13.04
N THR A 102 -5.34 -52.74 -11.99
CA THR A 102 -5.33 -53.42 -10.68
C THR A 102 -6.15 -54.71 -10.66
N ALA A 103 -6.95 -54.99 -11.69
CA ALA A 103 -7.77 -56.21 -11.78
C ALA A 103 -6.97 -57.41 -12.29
N THR A 104 -6.06 -57.18 -13.26
CA THR A 104 -5.21 -58.24 -13.84
C THR A 104 -3.74 -58.11 -13.47
N PHE A 105 -3.33 -56.94 -12.97
CA PHE A 105 -1.92 -56.58 -12.74
C PHE A 105 -1.02 -56.67 -13.99
N LEU A 106 -1.61 -56.79 -15.17
CA LEU A 106 -0.89 -56.84 -16.44
C LEU A 106 -0.48 -55.44 -16.90
N GLY A 107 0.80 -55.29 -17.20
CA GLY A 107 1.40 -54.04 -17.60
C GLY A 107 1.63 -53.10 -16.42
N ALA A 108 2.75 -52.37 -16.49
CA ALA A 108 3.08 -51.34 -15.51
C ALA A 108 3.59 -50.10 -16.25
N ARG A 109 3.09 -48.94 -15.85
CA ARG A 109 3.53 -47.62 -16.29
C ARG A 109 3.44 -46.68 -15.09
N TYR A 110 4.55 -46.07 -14.74
CA TYR A 110 4.57 -45.11 -13.65
C TYR A 110 3.79 -43.83 -14.03
N ASN A 111 2.81 -43.47 -13.22
CA ASN A 111 2.12 -42.19 -13.31
C ASN A 111 3.03 -41.08 -12.77
N HIS A 112 3.71 -40.36 -13.66
CA HIS A 112 4.60 -39.27 -13.27
C HIS A 112 3.86 -38.09 -12.58
N GLY A 113 2.53 -37.99 -12.70
CA GLY A 113 1.74 -37.05 -11.91
C GLY A 113 1.77 -37.34 -10.40
N ALA A 114 2.10 -38.57 -10.00
CA ALA A 114 2.27 -38.98 -8.59
C ALA A 114 3.73 -38.86 -8.10
N ALA A 115 4.64 -38.31 -8.92
CA ALA A 115 6.02 -38.09 -8.52
C ALA A 115 6.11 -37.08 -7.38
N MET A 116 6.81 -37.44 -6.30
CA MET A 116 7.04 -36.52 -5.20
C MET A 116 8.02 -35.41 -5.61
N PRO A 117 7.70 -34.12 -5.34
CA PRO A 117 8.63 -33.02 -5.52
C PRO A 117 9.98 -33.30 -4.84
N GLY A 118 11.09 -32.92 -5.47
CA GLY A 118 12.43 -33.16 -4.94
C GLY A 118 13.00 -34.56 -5.17
N GLN A 119 12.19 -35.55 -5.57
CA GLN A 119 12.58 -36.96 -5.51
C GLN A 119 12.85 -37.62 -6.87
N CYS A 120 12.94 -36.87 -7.96
CA CYS A 120 13.15 -37.44 -9.30
C CYS A 120 14.37 -38.38 -9.37
N ARG A 121 15.43 -38.07 -8.62
CA ARG A 121 16.69 -38.81 -8.58
C ARG A 121 16.59 -40.19 -7.92
N THR A 122 15.51 -40.50 -7.18
CA THR A 122 15.32 -41.82 -6.57
C THR A 122 15.09 -42.90 -7.64
N CYS A 123 14.45 -42.54 -8.76
CA CYS A 123 14.22 -43.41 -9.91
C CYS A 123 15.14 -43.07 -11.09
N HIS A 124 15.38 -41.78 -11.36
CA HIS A 124 16.27 -41.32 -12.43
C HIS A 124 17.74 -41.30 -11.98
N ASN A 125 18.26 -42.46 -11.57
CA ASN A 125 19.62 -42.66 -11.08
C ASN A 125 20.53 -43.40 -12.07
N GLY A 126 20.04 -43.74 -13.27
CA GLY A 126 20.77 -44.50 -14.28
C GLY A 126 20.67 -46.03 -14.14
N LEU A 127 20.05 -46.53 -13.08
CA LEU A 127 19.76 -47.95 -12.88
C LEU A 127 18.28 -48.25 -13.18
N GLN A 128 17.35 -47.61 -12.47
CA GLN A 128 15.91 -47.82 -12.65
C GLN A 128 15.36 -47.08 -13.87
N ALA A 129 15.81 -45.85 -14.08
CA ALA A 129 15.44 -45.01 -15.21
C ALA A 129 16.63 -44.16 -15.66
N THR A 130 16.57 -43.66 -16.89
CA THR A 130 17.60 -42.77 -17.44
C THR A 130 17.85 -41.60 -16.50
N GLY A 131 19.11 -41.46 -16.09
CA GLY A 131 19.51 -40.42 -15.15
C GLY A 131 19.73 -39.06 -15.80
N LYS A 132 20.32 -38.16 -15.01
CA LYS A 132 20.69 -36.81 -15.42
C LYS A 132 21.69 -36.85 -16.61
N PRO A 133 21.41 -36.17 -17.74
CA PRO A 133 22.33 -36.16 -18.87
C PRO A 133 23.60 -35.34 -18.57
N GLY A 134 24.69 -35.61 -19.29
CA GLY A 134 25.98 -34.95 -19.07
C GLY A 134 25.95 -33.42 -19.22
N SER A 135 25.04 -32.89 -20.03
CA SER A 135 24.81 -31.43 -20.17
C SER A 135 24.36 -30.73 -18.88
N HIS A 136 23.97 -31.50 -17.85
CA HIS A 136 23.55 -30.99 -16.56
C HIS A 136 24.62 -31.16 -15.47
N ASN A 137 25.89 -31.39 -15.83
CA ASN A 137 26.96 -31.64 -14.87
C ASN A 137 27.54 -30.39 -14.20
N THR A 138 27.09 -29.19 -14.55
CA THR A 138 27.61 -27.92 -14.02
C THR A 138 26.51 -26.98 -13.54
N GLY A 139 26.86 -26.09 -12.61
CA GLY A 139 25.98 -25.03 -12.09
C GLY A 139 24.70 -25.56 -11.42
N SER A 140 23.63 -24.76 -11.47
CA SER A 140 22.32 -25.14 -10.90
C SER A 140 21.75 -26.42 -11.51
N LYS A 141 22.06 -26.72 -12.78
CA LYS A 141 21.65 -27.97 -13.44
C LYS A 141 22.21 -29.22 -12.74
N ALA A 142 23.32 -29.10 -12.00
CA ALA A 142 23.93 -30.23 -11.31
C ALA A 142 23.33 -30.53 -9.93
N THR A 143 23.01 -29.49 -9.17
CA THR A 143 22.66 -29.59 -7.75
C THR A 143 21.21 -29.27 -7.45
N ALA A 144 20.53 -28.48 -8.28
CA ALA A 144 19.13 -28.16 -8.08
C ALA A 144 18.25 -29.40 -8.22
N SER A 145 17.08 -29.32 -7.58
CA SER A 145 16.03 -30.30 -7.82
C SER A 145 15.50 -30.18 -9.25
N CYS A 146 15.25 -31.31 -9.89
CA CYS A 146 14.87 -31.36 -11.30
C CYS A 146 13.54 -30.66 -11.57
N ASP A 147 12.61 -30.72 -10.62
CA ASP A 147 11.29 -30.11 -10.66
C ASP A 147 11.29 -28.57 -10.58
N GLN A 148 12.44 -27.94 -10.34
CA GLN A 148 12.59 -26.50 -10.51
C GLN A 148 12.55 -26.07 -11.98
N CYS A 149 12.92 -26.98 -12.90
CA CYS A 149 13.03 -26.71 -14.33
C CYS A 149 12.13 -27.61 -15.17
N HIS A 150 11.83 -28.83 -14.69
CA HIS A 150 11.10 -29.84 -15.43
C HIS A 150 9.73 -30.11 -14.78
N ARG A 151 8.70 -30.29 -15.60
CA ARG A 151 7.39 -30.75 -15.13
C ARG A 151 7.34 -32.26 -15.22
N SER A 152 6.71 -32.92 -14.26
CA SER A 152 6.68 -34.39 -14.20
C SER A 152 5.94 -35.05 -15.37
N VAL A 153 4.90 -34.40 -15.91
CA VAL A 153 4.12 -34.88 -17.06
C VAL A 153 4.51 -34.24 -18.39
N ALA A 154 5.35 -33.21 -18.36
CA ALA A 154 5.80 -32.46 -19.53
C ALA A 154 7.27 -32.07 -19.35
N TRP A 155 8.14 -33.08 -19.44
CA TRP A 155 9.55 -32.96 -19.10
C TRP A 155 10.31 -31.94 -19.97
N GLY A 156 9.91 -31.79 -21.23
CA GLY A 156 10.50 -30.84 -22.18
C GLY A 156 9.44 -29.96 -22.84
N PRO A 157 9.76 -28.69 -23.17
CA PRO A 157 11.00 -27.98 -22.81
C PRO A 157 11.06 -27.68 -21.31
N ALA A 158 12.29 -27.58 -20.77
CA ALA A 158 12.48 -27.09 -19.42
C ALA A 158 12.06 -25.62 -19.36
N SER A 159 11.33 -25.26 -18.30
CA SER A 159 10.86 -23.90 -18.06
C SER A 159 11.06 -23.58 -16.60
N TRP A 160 11.34 -22.31 -16.29
CA TRP A 160 11.53 -21.88 -14.92
C TRP A 160 10.51 -20.82 -14.53
N ASN A 161 9.97 -20.95 -13.32
CA ASN A 161 9.01 -20.00 -12.77
C ASN A 161 9.74 -18.95 -11.93
N HIS A 162 9.57 -17.68 -12.28
CA HIS A 162 10.20 -16.56 -11.57
C HIS A 162 9.46 -16.17 -10.27
N THR A 163 8.36 -16.86 -9.91
CA THR A 163 7.68 -16.62 -8.62
C THR A 163 8.60 -16.96 -7.44
N GLY A 164 8.70 -16.05 -6.47
CA GLY A 164 9.47 -16.26 -5.25
C GLY A 164 10.96 -15.92 -5.37
N VAL A 165 11.39 -15.39 -6.53
CA VAL A 165 12.73 -14.83 -6.68
C VAL A 165 12.89 -13.63 -5.78
N ALA A 166 13.95 -13.62 -4.99
CA ALA A 166 14.25 -12.51 -4.10
C ALA A 166 14.65 -11.25 -4.91
N PRO A 167 14.15 -10.06 -4.54
CA PRO A 167 14.62 -8.82 -5.15
C PRO A 167 16.15 -8.67 -5.06
N GLY A 168 16.76 -8.13 -6.10
CA GLY A 168 18.21 -7.92 -6.19
C GLY A 168 19.03 -9.15 -6.58
N THR A 169 18.42 -10.33 -6.75
CA THR A 169 19.17 -11.56 -7.08
C THR A 169 19.14 -11.92 -8.57
N CYS A 170 18.57 -11.09 -9.44
CA CYS A 170 18.38 -11.41 -10.86
C CYS A 170 19.69 -11.77 -11.57
N THR A 171 20.79 -11.11 -11.20
CA THR A 171 22.13 -11.32 -11.79
C THR A 171 22.75 -12.67 -11.42
N THR A 172 22.23 -13.37 -10.40
CA THR A 172 22.69 -14.72 -10.06
C THR A 172 22.33 -15.73 -11.16
N CYS A 173 21.25 -15.49 -11.91
CA CYS A 173 20.85 -16.32 -13.06
C CYS A 173 21.04 -15.60 -14.40
N HIS A 174 20.67 -14.32 -14.53
CA HIS A 174 20.82 -13.52 -15.75
C HIS A 174 22.25 -12.98 -15.90
N ASN A 175 23.22 -13.89 -15.95
CA ASN A 175 24.65 -13.64 -16.05
C ASN A 175 25.24 -13.95 -17.44
N GLY A 176 24.41 -14.30 -18.42
CA GLY A 176 24.85 -14.68 -19.77
C GLY A 176 25.30 -16.14 -19.92
N SER A 177 25.44 -16.88 -18.80
CA SER A 177 25.76 -18.32 -18.81
C SER A 177 24.57 -19.18 -18.39
N THR A 178 23.89 -18.81 -17.30
CA THR A 178 22.74 -19.56 -16.77
C THR A 178 21.44 -19.17 -17.47
N ALA A 179 21.22 -17.88 -17.66
CA ALA A 179 20.15 -17.30 -18.45
C ALA A 179 20.69 -16.10 -19.23
N ILE A 180 19.89 -15.63 -20.21
CA ILE A 180 20.22 -14.45 -21.00
C ILE A 180 20.48 -13.28 -20.06
N GLY A 181 21.67 -12.68 -20.16
CA GLY A 181 22.07 -11.55 -19.33
C GLY A 181 21.47 -10.21 -19.79
N LYS A 182 21.95 -9.12 -19.20
CA LYS A 182 21.61 -7.76 -19.62
C LYS A 182 22.03 -7.54 -21.09
N PRO A 183 21.13 -7.15 -22.01
CA PRO A 183 21.48 -6.84 -23.40
C PRO A 183 22.49 -5.70 -23.51
N ALA A 184 23.21 -5.65 -24.64
CA ALA A 184 24.05 -4.48 -24.96
C ALA A 184 23.19 -3.20 -25.01
N GLY A 185 23.64 -2.14 -24.35
CA GLY A 185 22.87 -0.88 -24.20
C GLY A 185 21.86 -0.87 -23.05
N HIS A 186 21.71 -1.99 -22.33
CA HIS A 186 20.91 -2.04 -21.11
C HIS A 186 21.69 -1.41 -19.94
N ASN A 187 21.43 -0.11 -19.74
CA ASN A 187 22.10 0.87 -18.87
C ASN A 187 23.25 1.66 -19.54
N THR A 188 23.09 2.97 -19.57
CA THR A 188 24.21 3.92 -19.62
C THR A 188 24.72 4.09 -18.18
N VAL A 189 25.91 4.67 -17.97
CA VAL A 189 26.59 4.81 -16.66
C VAL A 189 25.66 5.23 -15.51
N ALA A 190 24.64 6.07 -15.79
CA ALA A 190 23.66 6.54 -14.81
C ALA A 190 22.69 5.47 -14.27
N LYS A 191 22.40 4.40 -15.03
CA LYS A 191 21.41 3.38 -14.67
C LYS A 191 22.03 2.08 -14.12
N ALA A 192 23.36 1.99 -14.08
CA ALA A 192 24.09 0.77 -13.72
C ALA A 192 23.97 0.38 -12.23
N THR A 193 23.67 1.35 -11.37
CA THR A 193 23.58 1.18 -9.92
C THR A 193 22.18 0.75 -9.44
N PHE A 194 21.15 0.81 -10.30
CA PHE A 194 19.80 0.39 -9.91
C PHE A 194 19.66 -1.14 -9.93
N GLN A 195 18.94 -1.64 -8.92
CA GLN A 195 18.49 -3.03 -8.92
C GLN A 195 17.47 -3.26 -10.04
N CYS A 196 17.44 -4.47 -10.59
CA CYS A 196 16.55 -4.77 -11.72
C CYS A 196 15.08 -4.57 -11.35
N ASP A 197 14.71 -4.89 -10.11
CA ASP A 197 13.34 -4.81 -9.57
C ASP A 197 12.81 -3.38 -9.38
N GLU A 198 13.67 -2.37 -9.50
CA GLU A 198 13.27 -0.96 -9.52
C GLU A 198 12.54 -0.61 -10.82
N CYS A 199 12.84 -1.32 -11.91
CA CYS A 199 12.28 -1.09 -13.24
C CYS A 199 11.44 -2.26 -13.76
N HIS A 200 11.84 -3.49 -13.43
CA HIS A 200 11.26 -4.71 -13.94
C HIS A 200 10.41 -5.43 -12.88
N SER A 201 9.44 -6.19 -13.35
CA SER A 201 8.69 -7.15 -12.54
C SER A 201 8.81 -8.53 -13.18
N PHE A 202 8.92 -9.58 -12.38
CA PHE A 202 8.92 -10.95 -12.89
C PHE A 202 7.57 -11.37 -13.48
N ILE A 203 6.47 -10.69 -13.10
CA ILE A 203 5.13 -10.92 -13.65
C ILE A 203 4.99 -10.29 -15.04
N GLY A 204 5.68 -9.17 -15.27
CA GLY A 204 5.64 -8.42 -16.52
C GLY A 204 6.96 -7.69 -16.72
N TRP A 205 7.88 -8.31 -17.46
CA TRP A 205 9.23 -7.77 -17.65
C TRP A 205 9.24 -6.46 -18.45
N LEU A 206 8.29 -6.32 -19.39
CA LEU A 206 8.07 -5.13 -20.19
C LEU A 206 6.58 -4.73 -20.18
N PRO A 207 6.27 -3.43 -20.26
CA PRO A 207 7.20 -2.30 -20.26
C PRO A 207 7.85 -2.08 -18.88
N ALA A 208 9.15 -1.78 -18.86
CA ALA A 208 9.87 -1.49 -17.64
C ALA A 208 9.53 -0.06 -17.16
N ARG A 209 9.07 0.08 -15.92
CA ARG A 209 8.71 1.38 -15.33
C ARG A 209 9.43 1.54 -14.00
N TYR A 210 10.17 2.65 -13.86
CA TYR A 210 10.88 2.95 -12.62
C TYR A 210 9.90 3.23 -11.47
N LYS A 211 10.11 2.57 -10.34
CA LYS A 211 9.35 2.79 -9.10
C LYS A 211 9.88 4.04 -8.39
N HIS A 212 9.06 5.10 -8.34
CA HIS A 212 9.43 6.37 -7.70
C HIS A 212 9.35 6.35 -6.16
N THR A 213 9.22 5.17 -5.54
CA THR A 213 9.18 4.96 -4.09
C THR A 213 10.53 5.19 -3.40
N THR A 214 11.60 5.20 -4.19
CA THR A 214 13.01 5.27 -3.76
C THR A 214 13.71 6.50 -4.35
N ALA A 215 12.95 7.54 -4.69
CA ALA A 215 13.43 8.66 -5.50
C ALA A 215 14.61 9.40 -4.83
N GLY A 216 15.78 9.33 -5.50
CA GLY A 216 16.93 10.18 -5.20
C GLY A 216 16.75 11.60 -5.73
N VAL A 217 17.85 12.26 -6.08
CA VAL A 217 17.81 13.62 -6.67
C VAL A 217 17.05 13.59 -8.01
N CYS A 218 15.86 14.19 -8.09
CA CYS A 218 14.99 14.09 -9.26
C CYS A 218 15.68 14.49 -10.58
N SER A 219 16.56 15.50 -10.53
CA SER A 219 17.28 16.01 -11.71
C SER A 219 18.38 15.06 -12.23
N SER A 220 18.80 14.04 -11.47
CA SER A 220 19.76 13.06 -11.97
C SER A 220 19.13 12.08 -12.97
N CYS A 221 17.80 11.96 -12.97
CA CYS A 221 17.06 11.09 -13.88
C CYS A 221 16.14 11.89 -14.82
N HIS A 222 15.54 12.98 -14.38
CA HIS A 222 14.71 13.87 -15.19
C HIS A 222 15.56 14.97 -15.85
N ASP A 223 16.55 14.55 -16.62
CA ASP A 223 17.53 15.39 -17.34
C ASP A 223 17.16 15.63 -18.82
N GLY A 224 16.09 15.00 -19.32
CA GLY A 224 15.68 15.04 -20.73
C GLY A 224 16.29 13.96 -21.61
N ALA A 225 17.30 13.22 -21.12
CA ALA A 225 17.94 12.10 -21.83
C ALA A 225 17.56 10.74 -21.21
N THR A 226 17.58 10.66 -19.88
CA THR A 226 17.32 9.46 -19.07
C THR A 226 15.82 9.23 -18.83
N ALA A 227 15.10 10.32 -18.57
CA ALA A 227 13.65 10.42 -18.45
C ALA A 227 13.20 11.82 -18.87
N ILE A 228 11.89 12.01 -19.05
CA ILE A 228 11.32 13.31 -19.43
C ILE A 228 11.73 14.35 -18.38
N GLY A 229 12.50 15.34 -18.81
CA GLY A 229 12.97 16.42 -17.94
C GLY A 229 11.90 17.48 -17.66
N LYS A 230 12.33 18.59 -17.06
CA LYS A 230 11.44 19.75 -16.86
C LYS A 230 11.02 20.32 -18.23
N PRO A 231 9.72 20.44 -18.53
CA PRO A 231 9.27 21.04 -19.78
C PRO A 231 9.64 22.53 -19.83
N ALA A 232 9.70 23.11 -21.02
CA ALA A 232 10.00 24.55 -21.19
C ALA A 232 8.99 25.47 -20.48
N SER A 233 7.74 25.01 -20.31
CA SER A 233 6.69 25.69 -19.56
C SER A 233 6.81 25.56 -18.04
N HIS A 234 7.80 24.81 -17.54
CA HIS A 234 8.07 24.73 -16.12
C HIS A 234 8.49 26.10 -15.61
N SER A 235 7.77 26.62 -14.60
CA SER A 235 8.03 27.95 -14.06
C SER A 235 9.52 28.10 -13.65
N PRO A 236 10.19 29.22 -14.03
CA PRO A 236 11.52 29.57 -13.51
C PRO A 236 11.55 29.74 -11.98
N ALA A 237 10.38 29.78 -11.33
CA ALA A 237 10.22 29.79 -9.88
C ALA A 237 10.63 28.47 -9.20
N ALA A 238 10.97 27.41 -9.95
CA ALA A 238 11.84 26.37 -9.39
C ALA A 238 13.23 26.99 -9.16
N ILE A 239 13.32 27.64 -8.01
CA ILE A 239 14.44 28.36 -7.44
C ILE A 239 15.75 27.76 -7.94
N LYS A 240 16.50 28.56 -8.68
CA LYS A 240 17.85 28.25 -9.09
C LYS A 240 18.67 28.01 -7.80
N GLY A 241 18.79 26.76 -7.36
CA GLY A 241 19.56 26.37 -6.18
C GLY A 241 18.77 25.90 -4.94
N ILE A 242 17.43 25.84 -4.93
CA ILE A 242 16.68 25.19 -3.82
C ILE A 242 15.94 23.97 -4.34
N ASN A 243 16.44 22.80 -3.92
CA ASN A 243 15.86 21.47 -4.03
C ASN A 243 15.43 21.11 -2.59
N PRO A 244 14.20 20.64 -2.37
CA PRO A 244 13.66 19.54 -3.16
C PRO A 244 12.47 19.87 -4.08
N CYS A 245 12.39 19.19 -5.24
CA CYS A 245 11.23 19.21 -6.15
C CYS A 245 9.90 18.86 -5.43
N SER A 246 9.99 18.18 -4.28
CA SER A 246 8.87 17.85 -3.40
C SER A 246 8.22 19.07 -2.72
N ASP A 247 8.78 20.26 -2.86
CA ASP A 247 8.13 21.50 -2.40
C ASP A 247 6.83 21.77 -3.17
N CYS A 248 6.83 21.47 -4.47
CA CYS A 248 5.66 21.60 -5.33
C CYS A 248 5.05 20.24 -5.73
N HIS A 249 5.88 19.20 -5.91
CA HIS A 249 5.43 17.88 -6.37
C HIS A 249 5.30 16.91 -5.20
N LYS A 250 4.15 16.96 -4.52
CA LYS A 250 3.90 16.21 -3.27
C LYS A 250 3.73 14.71 -3.47
N VAL A 251 3.32 14.27 -4.66
CA VAL A 251 3.09 12.85 -4.98
C VAL A 251 4.00 12.44 -6.12
N THR A 252 4.97 11.57 -5.85
CA THR A 252 5.96 11.13 -6.84
C THR A 252 5.38 10.18 -7.90
N THR A 253 4.27 9.50 -7.58
CA THR A 253 3.55 8.60 -8.49
C THR A 253 2.46 9.30 -9.31
N SER A 254 2.13 10.55 -8.98
CA SER A 254 1.14 11.38 -9.66
C SER A 254 1.64 12.81 -9.65
N TRP A 255 2.61 13.06 -10.54
CA TRP A 255 3.44 14.28 -10.55
C TRP A 255 2.65 15.59 -10.71
N LEU A 256 1.44 15.50 -11.28
CA LEU A 256 0.52 16.62 -11.46
C LEU A 256 -0.81 16.35 -10.74
N PRO A 257 -1.47 17.38 -10.19
CA PRO A 257 -1.06 18.79 -10.21
C PRO A 257 0.08 19.11 -9.22
N ALA A 258 0.90 20.11 -9.54
CA ALA A 258 1.87 20.66 -8.61
C ALA A 258 1.17 21.67 -7.69
N THR A 259 1.39 21.56 -6.38
CA THR A 259 0.76 22.43 -5.39
C THR A 259 1.81 22.95 -4.42
N TYR A 260 1.79 24.26 -4.18
CA TYR A 260 2.63 24.91 -3.19
C TYR A 260 1.76 25.46 -2.06
N THR A 261 2.14 25.15 -0.82
CA THR A 261 1.51 25.69 0.39
C THR A 261 2.46 26.69 1.03
N HIS A 262 2.01 27.93 1.21
CA HIS A 262 2.83 28.96 1.87
C HIS A 262 3.07 28.61 3.35
N SER A 263 4.23 28.03 3.66
CA SER A 263 4.75 27.93 5.03
C SER A 263 5.67 29.12 5.28
N ALA A 264 5.45 29.87 6.36
CA ALA A 264 6.11 31.13 6.65
C ALA A 264 7.64 30.97 6.86
N SER A 265 8.42 30.94 5.80
CA SER A 265 9.87 31.18 5.83
C SER A 265 10.41 31.39 4.42
N GLY A 266 10.99 32.56 4.17
CA GLY A 266 11.66 32.89 2.91
C GLY A 266 11.41 34.31 2.44
N THR A 267 12.27 34.80 1.54
CA THR A 267 12.12 36.10 0.88
C THR A 267 11.01 36.04 -0.17
N CYS A 268 9.83 36.57 0.18
CA CYS A 268 8.62 36.49 -0.66
C CYS A 268 8.82 37.02 -2.08
N VAL A 269 9.68 38.04 -2.23
CA VAL A 269 9.99 38.70 -3.51
C VAL A 269 10.64 37.78 -4.55
N ILE A 270 11.20 36.63 -4.15
CA ILE A 270 11.74 35.64 -5.10
C ILE A 270 10.61 35.06 -5.98
N CYS A 271 9.41 34.94 -5.42
CA CYS A 271 8.23 34.42 -6.12
C CYS A 271 7.24 35.53 -6.48
N HIS A 272 7.09 36.57 -5.65
CA HIS A 272 6.14 37.67 -5.82
C HIS A 272 6.76 38.88 -6.54
N ASP A 273 7.29 38.67 -7.75
CA ASP A 273 7.98 39.69 -8.57
C ASP A 273 7.06 40.39 -9.60
N GLY A 274 5.76 40.03 -9.64
CA GLY A 274 4.80 40.55 -10.63
C GLY A 274 4.81 39.81 -11.97
N ILE A 275 5.75 38.89 -12.18
CA ILE A 275 5.82 38.01 -13.36
C ILE A 275 5.50 36.56 -12.96
N LYS A 276 6.10 36.04 -11.89
CA LYS A 276 5.96 34.66 -11.40
C LYS A 276 4.73 34.46 -10.53
N ALA A 277 4.44 35.44 -9.67
CA ALA A 277 3.22 35.53 -8.87
C ALA A 277 2.88 37.01 -8.70
N VAL A 278 1.63 37.28 -8.34
CA VAL A 278 1.15 38.64 -8.08
C VAL A 278 2.05 39.27 -7.01
N GLY A 279 2.79 40.31 -7.40
CA GLY A 279 3.69 41.02 -6.52
C GLY A 279 2.95 42.01 -5.61
N LYS A 280 3.67 43.03 -5.18
CA LYS A 280 3.08 44.20 -4.51
C LYS A 280 1.98 44.80 -5.40
N SER A 281 0.78 44.94 -4.87
CA SER A 281 -0.35 45.51 -5.60
C SER A 281 -0.13 47.00 -5.89
N VAL A 282 -0.84 47.54 -6.88
CA VAL A 282 -0.87 48.98 -7.16
C VAL A 282 -1.34 49.73 -5.91
N GLY A 283 -0.54 50.68 -5.43
CA GLY A 283 -0.79 51.41 -4.18
C GLY A 283 -0.13 50.82 -2.93
N HIS A 284 0.62 49.72 -3.05
CA HIS A 284 1.47 49.20 -1.96
C HIS A 284 2.57 50.21 -1.60
N ILE A 285 2.88 50.35 -0.31
CA ILE A 285 3.93 51.24 0.18
C ILE A 285 5.31 50.90 -0.42
N ALA A 286 6.09 51.90 -0.80
CA ALA A 286 7.47 51.70 -1.22
C ALA A 286 8.31 51.30 0.00
N THR A 287 8.68 50.02 0.08
CA THR A 287 9.53 49.46 1.15
C THR A 287 10.47 48.40 0.58
N THR A 288 11.67 48.33 1.15
CA THR A 288 12.67 47.27 0.92
C THR A 288 12.73 46.26 2.08
N ASP A 289 11.91 46.45 3.12
CA ASP A 289 11.89 45.58 4.29
C ASP A 289 11.27 44.21 3.99
N ASP A 290 11.63 43.22 4.81
CA ASP A 290 11.06 41.88 4.71
C ASP A 290 9.53 41.92 4.87
N CYS A 291 8.84 41.18 4.01
CA CYS A 291 7.37 41.20 3.96
C CYS A 291 6.74 40.74 5.29
N ASN A 292 7.43 39.86 6.04
CA ASN A 292 6.99 39.35 7.34
C ASN A 292 6.98 40.42 8.44
N SER A 293 7.64 41.57 8.23
CA SER A 293 7.60 42.72 9.15
C SER A 293 6.24 43.43 9.16
N CYS A 294 5.44 43.24 8.11
CA CYS A 294 4.11 43.83 7.98
C CYS A 294 3.01 42.78 7.78
N HIS A 295 3.29 41.69 7.07
CA HIS A 295 2.32 40.64 6.81
C HIS A 295 2.46 39.49 7.82
N THR A 296 1.43 39.28 8.64
CA THR A 296 1.39 38.22 9.66
C THR A 296 0.78 36.90 9.16
N SER A 297 0.18 36.89 7.96
CA SER A 297 -0.41 35.70 7.33
C SER A 297 -0.05 35.65 5.85
N THR A 298 0.30 34.46 5.39
CA THR A 298 0.58 34.15 3.98
C THR A 298 -0.64 33.62 3.22
N LEU A 299 -1.72 33.27 3.94
CA LEU A 299 -2.94 32.72 3.36
C LEU A 299 -3.99 33.80 3.06
N THR A 300 -3.96 34.91 3.80
CA THR A 300 -4.86 36.04 3.63
C THR A 300 -4.03 37.31 3.54
N TRP A 301 -3.55 37.62 2.33
CA TRP A 301 -2.74 38.84 2.07
C TRP A 301 -3.51 40.16 2.25
N ALA A 302 -4.82 40.08 2.51
CA ALA A 302 -5.62 41.19 2.97
C ALA A 302 -5.42 41.40 4.48
N GLY A 303 -4.49 42.29 4.84
CA GLY A 303 -4.45 42.86 6.19
C GLY A 303 -3.10 42.87 6.90
N ALA A 304 -2.04 43.34 6.26
CA ALA A 304 -0.82 43.72 6.99
C ALA A 304 -1.07 44.80 8.06
N LEU A 305 -2.17 45.55 7.94
CA LEU A 305 -2.55 46.63 8.88
C LEU A 305 -4.03 46.56 9.31
N GLY A 306 -4.74 45.47 9.04
CA GLY A 306 -6.21 45.44 9.09
C GLY A 306 -6.83 46.32 7.98
N GLY A 307 -8.00 45.97 7.49
CA GLY A 307 -8.72 46.83 6.54
C GLY A 307 -8.98 48.20 7.15
N LYS A 308 -8.82 49.27 6.36
CA LYS A 308 -9.17 50.64 6.78
C LYS A 308 -10.57 50.65 7.44
N PRO A 309 -10.74 51.28 8.62
CA PRO A 309 -12.06 51.53 9.17
C PRO A 309 -12.90 52.35 8.17
N ALA A 310 -14.23 52.14 8.16
CA ALA A 310 -15.14 52.77 7.20
C ALA A 310 -15.12 54.33 7.25
N ASN A 311 -14.57 54.89 8.33
CA ASN A 311 -14.42 56.30 8.64
C ASN A 311 -13.00 56.85 8.39
N HIS A 312 -12.15 56.10 7.68
CA HIS A 312 -10.90 56.64 7.14
C HIS A 312 -11.19 57.61 5.99
N ILE A 313 -11.01 58.91 6.22
CA ILE A 313 -11.32 59.98 5.26
C ILE A 313 -10.29 59.99 4.11
N PRO A 314 -10.67 59.81 2.82
CA PRO A 314 -9.74 59.99 1.72
C PRO A 314 -10.10 61.18 0.81
N TYR A 315 -9.06 61.99 0.57
CA TYR A 315 -8.78 62.87 -0.57
C TYR A 315 -9.13 64.36 -0.45
N ILE A 316 -8.09 65.18 -0.21
CA ILE A 316 -7.97 66.51 -0.81
C ILE A 316 -6.87 66.42 -1.86
N ALA A 317 -7.18 66.81 -3.10
CA ALA A 317 -6.24 66.82 -4.20
C ALA A 317 -5.11 67.83 -3.93
N GLY A 318 -3.86 67.35 -3.92
CA GLY A 318 -2.66 68.19 -3.96
C GLY A 318 -1.68 68.06 -2.79
N VAL A 319 -2.05 67.46 -1.65
CA VAL A 319 -1.16 67.28 -0.48
C VAL A 319 -1.53 66.00 0.29
N THR A 320 -0.63 65.50 1.15
CA THR A 320 -0.88 64.60 2.31
C THR A 320 -1.04 63.11 1.95
N CYS A 321 -0.37 62.14 2.56
CA CYS A 321 -0.31 61.77 3.98
C CYS A 321 1.14 61.47 4.43
N SER A 322 2.12 61.78 3.58
CA SER A 322 3.55 61.46 3.73
C SER A 322 4.21 62.07 4.97
N ALA A 323 3.52 62.96 5.68
CA ALA A 323 3.96 63.60 6.91
C ALA A 323 3.60 62.81 8.19
N CYS A 324 2.63 61.88 8.15
CA CYS A 324 2.00 61.36 9.38
C CYS A 324 2.52 59.98 9.84
N HIS A 325 3.54 59.42 9.19
CA HIS A 325 4.22 58.19 9.65
C HIS A 325 5.74 58.28 9.49
N ILE A 326 6.43 58.88 10.47
CA ILE A 326 7.90 59.06 10.46
C ILE A 326 8.64 58.41 11.66
N GLY A 327 7.95 57.56 12.45
CA GLY A 327 8.48 56.89 13.66
C GLY A 327 8.56 57.84 14.88
N THR A 328 8.54 57.41 16.15
CA THR A 328 8.37 56.11 16.81
C THR A 328 7.37 56.27 17.96
N THR A 329 6.74 55.18 18.42
CA THR A 329 5.79 55.03 19.56
C THR A 329 4.29 55.15 19.29
N VAL A 330 3.72 54.00 18.96
CA VAL A 330 2.29 53.68 19.04
C VAL A 330 1.97 53.22 20.49
N VAL A 331 1.03 53.92 21.14
CA VAL A 331 0.13 53.55 22.30
C VAL A 331 0.67 53.41 23.75
N LYS A 332 -0.07 54.00 24.69
CA LYS A 332 -0.93 53.22 25.64
C LYS A 332 -2.04 54.13 26.22
N GLY A 333 -3.35 53.92 26.04
CA GLY A 333 -4.13 52.76 25.57
C GLY A 333 -5.10 53.04 24.40
N ALA A 334 -4.92 54.15 23.68
CA ALA A 334 -5.28 54.28 22.27
C ALA A 334 -4.11 54.98 21.56
N PRO A 335 -3.68 54.53 20.37
CA PRO A 335 -2.50 55.05 19.67
C PRO A 335 -2.49 56.54 19.39
N LEU A 336 -3.68 57.15 19.32
CA LEU A 336 -3.86 58.48 18.74
C LEU A 336 -3.33 59.62 19.61
N HIS A 337 -3.35 59.50 20.94
CA HIS A 337 -2.99 60.63 21.82
C HIS A 337 -1.50 60.94 21.87
N ALA A 338 -0.64 59.99 21.49
CA ALA A 338 0.81 60.18 21.51
C ALA A 338 1.32 61.10 20.37
N TYR A 339 0.47 61.43 19.39
CA TYR A 339 0.84 62.20 18.18
C TYR A 339 0.01 63.48 17.96
N VAL A 340 -0.72 63.93 18.97
CA VAL A 340 -1.51 65.16 18.87
C VAL A 340 -0.63 66.36 19.24
N SER A 341 -0.19 67.13 18.25
CA SER A 341 0.47 68.44 18.45
C SER A 341 -0.50 69.63 18.41
N LEU A 342 -1.80 69.36 18.30
CA LEU A 342 -2.87 70.36 18.34
C LEU A 342 -3.56 70.41 19.72
N PRO A 343 -4.19 71.53 20.10
CA PRO A 343 -5.00 71.60 21.31
C PRO A 343 -6.09 70.52 21.29
N CYS A 344 -6.25 69.78 22.39
CA CYS A 344 -7.15 68.62 22.54
C CYS A 344 -8.60 68.89 22.07
N THR A 345 -8.99 70.14 22.19
CA THR A 345 -10.27 70.75 21.85
C THR A 345 -10.59 70.74 20.35
N THR A 346 -9.63 70.41 19.49
CA THR A 346 -9.85 70.17 18.05
C THR A 346 -10.69 68.90 17.82
N CYS A 347 -10.60 67.92 18.73
CA CYS A 347 -11.34 66.66 18.65
C CYS A 347 -12.41 66.52 19.75
N HIS A 348 -12.31 67.28 20.86
CA HIS A 348 -13.23 67.22 22.00
C HIS A 348 -14.26 68.37 22.04
N LEU A 349 -14.76 68.81 20.88
CA LEU A 349 -15.83 69.81 20.82
C LEU A 349 -17.17 69.22 21.28
N LYS A 350 -17.91 70.01 22.06
CA LYS A 350 -19.27 69.66 22.48
C LYS A 350 -20.17 69.54 21.24
N GLY A 351 -20.68 68.34 20.97
CA GLY A 351 -21.63 68.07 19.88
C GLY A 351 -21.14 67.12 18.78
N ASN A 352 -19.86 66.71 18.78
CA ASN A 352 -19.42 65.60 17.94
C ASN A 352 -19.76 64.26 18.62
N GLY A 353 -20.47 63.39 17.90
CA GLY A 353 -20.84 62.05 18.38
C GLY A 353 -19.61 61.13 18.46
N LEU A 354 -18.97 61.09 19.62
CA LEU A 354 -17.88 60.16 19.93
C LEU A 354 -18.44 58.98 20.75
N LEU A 355 -17.95 57.78 20.49
CA LEU A 355 -18.32 56.57 21.22
C LEU A 355 -17.47 56.44 22.50
N GLY A 356 -18.11 56.50 23.68
CA GLY A 356 -17.51 56.28 25.01
C GLY A 356 -17.71 57.42 26.01
N ASN A 357 -17.41 57.17 27.29
CA ASN A 357 -17.53 58.14 28.40
C ASN A 357 -16.34 59.13 28.40
N MET A 358 -16.32 60.06 27.44
CA MET A 358 -15.33 61.15 27.42
C MET A 358 -16.01 62.49 27.68
N ASP A 359 -15.47 63.27 28.63
CA ASP A 359 -15.96 64.62 28.93
C ASP A 359 -15.64 65.60 27.77
N THR A 360 -16.59 66.50 27.47
CA THR A 360 -16.43 67.53 26.44
C THR A 360 -16.23 68.90 27.08
N LYS A 361 -15.29 69.68 26.54
CA LYS A 361 -14.90 71.01 27.04
C LYS A 361 -14.98 72.03 25.91
N SER A 362 -15.56 73.20 26.15
CA SER A 362 -15.60 74.28 25.14
C SER A 362 -14.30 75.07 25.14
N ILE A 363 -13.70 75.32 23.98
CA ILE A 363 -12.72 76.40 23.86
C ILE A 363 -13.44 77.73 23.85
N GLY A 364 -12.97 78.67 24.68
CA GLY A 364 -13.25 80.08 24.43
C GLY A 364 -12.94 81.00 25.59
N HIS A 365 -13.38 80.70 26.82
CA HIS A 365 -13.39 81.72 27.89
C HIS A 365 -13.26 81.14 29.31
N GLU A 366 -12.73 79.93 29.47
CA GLU A 366 -12.61 79.31 30.80
C GLU A 366 -11.71 80.16 31.72
N GLY A 367 -12.32 80.82 32.70
CA GLY A 367 -11.65 81.68 33.69
C GLY A 367 -11.73 83.19 33.43
N MET A 368 -12.19 83.61 32.25
CA MET A 368 -12.32 85.02 31.86
C MET A 368 -13.71 85.56 32.22
N LYS A 369 -13.77 86.79 32.75
CA LYS A 369 -15.00 87.52 33.10
C LYS A 369 -15.15 88.74 32.20
N ALA A 370 -16.37 89.25 32.08
CA ALA A 370 -16.62 90.48 31.33
C ALA A 370 -15.80 91.64 31.93
N GLY A 371 -14.86 92.19 31.15
CA GLY A 371 -13.93 93.25 31.57
C GLY A 371 -12.45 92.83 31.68
N ASP A 372 -12.13 91.54 31.54
CA ASP A 372 -10.74 91.06 31.55
C ASP A 372 -9.98 91.46 30.26
N ASP A 373 -8.66 91.71 30.38
CA ASP A 373 -7.80 92.12 29.26
C ASP A 373 -7.44 90.93 28.35
N CYS A 374 -8.14 90.86 27.21
CA CYS A 374 -8.01 89.78 26.23
C CYS A 374 -6.76 89.87 25.34
N SER A 375 -5.96 90.96 25.42
CA SER A 375 -4.85 91.24 24.50
C SER A 375 -3.68 90.25 24.58
N LYS A 376 -3.57 89.51 25.70
CA LYS A 376 -2.53 88.49 25.91
C LYS A 376 -2.93 87.08 25.46
N SER A 377 -4.18 86.88 25.04
CA SER A 377 -4.70 85.57 24.61
C SER A 377 -4.15 85.12 23.25
N GLY A 378 -3.65 86.04 22.43
CA GLY A 378 -3.17 85.76 21.07
C GLY A 378 -4.27 85.41 20.07
N CYS A 379 -5.54 85.35 20.49
CA CYS A 379 -6.68 84.99 19.64
C CYS A 379 -7.51 86.20 19.16
N HIS A 380 -7.44 87.34 19.84
CA HIS A 380 -8.13 88.59 19.48
C HIS A 380 -7.15 89.75 19.35
N LYS A 381 -7.30 90.60 18.34
CA LYS A 381 -6.44 91.78 18.15
C LYS A 381 -7.17 93.04 18.62
N PRO A 382 -6.69 93.73 19.67
CA PRO A 382 -7.35 94.95 20.14
C PRO A 382 -7.26 96.06 19.10
N LEU A 383 -8.40 96.65 18.75
CA LEU A 383 -8.47 97.83 17.88
C LEU A 383 -8.53 99.10 18.76
N GLY A 384 -7.50 99.94 18.72
CA GLY A 384 -7.46 101.21 19.46
C GLY A 384 -6.06 101.83 19.64
N SER A 385 -6.01 103.11 20.01
CA SER A 385 -4.78 103.85 20.26
C SER A 385 -4.19 103.56 21.64
N ARG A 386 -2.86 103.59 21.75
CA ARG A 386 -2.12 103.24 22.99
C ARG A 386 -2.46 104.23 24.12
N GLY A 387 -3.11 103.74 25.19
CA GLY A 387 -3.45 104.54 26.38
C GLY A 387 -4.93 104.59 26.77
N THR A 388 -5.84 103.99 25.98
CA THR A 388 -7.28 103.89 26.29
C THR A 388 -7.72 102.42 26.45
N LEU A 389 -8.75 102.17 27.28
CA LEU A 389 -9.34 100.83 27.44
C LEU A 389 -9.94 100.33 26.11
N TYR A 390 -9.55 99.13 25.69
CA TYR A 390 -10.01 98.52 24.44
C TYR A 390 -11.48 98.10 24.59
N THR A 391 -12.36 98.78 23.88
CA THR A 391 -13.82 98.52 23.91
C THR A 391 -14.34 97.81 22.67
N ASN A 392 -13.52 97.67 21.61
CA ASN A 392 -13.85 96.98 20.37
C ASN A 392 -12.69 96.07 19.90
N TRP A 393 -13.03 94.91 19.34
CA TRP A 393 -12.11 93.85 18.89
C TRP A 393 -12.44 93.48 17.43
N ASP A 394 -11.48 92.93 16.69
CA ASP A 394 -11.61 92.59 15.26
C ASP A 394 -12.52 91.38 14.96
#